data_AF-A0A8I3A553-F1
#
_entry.id   AF-A0A8I3A553-F1
#
_cell.length_a   1.000
_cell.length_b   1.000
_cell.length_c   1.000
_cell.angle_alpha   90.00
_cell.angle_beta   90.00
_cell.angle_gamma   90.00
#
_symmetry.space_group_name_H-M   'P 1'
#
loop_
_entity.id
_entity.type
_entity.pdbx_description
1 polymer ?
#
loop_
_entity_poly.entity_id
_entity_poly.type
_entity_poly.pdbx_seq_one_letter_code
_entity_poly.pdbx_strand_id
1 'polypeptide(L)'
;MPAHSWATKEQQAWLIEYQQKYYLPLMPNRNYTSFWNPFFEAFTAKWPEREWLLPGIPEAKVTPEQQGQITAAIKDCKNPVVAGSSKLPDLLVVEQEGWHLSSLEVFSNLYYKSHVKHLVETEDEKTPVDVIQKATITAWQSMQANKPEKAQTVMEECKRRKEEREKELEERENPTVDQITATIRRAPTLLINALQKVQKGTRWSFTLLFGGPDLDSGGSLHLGWKASISVKQMSGGTLEIAM
;
A
#
# COMPACT_ATOMS: atom_id res chain seq x y z
N MET A 1 -6.46 -12.35 -30.75
CA MET A 1 -6.08 -13.37 -29.75
C MET A 1 -6.93 -13.16 -28.51
N PRO A 2 -7.55 -14.21 -27.93
CA PRO A 2 -8.35 -14.06 -26.72
C PRO A 2 -7.47 -13.55 -25.57
N ALA A 3 -7.99 -12.61 -24.76
CA ALA A 3 -7.30 -12.08 -23.60
C ALA A 3 -6.92 -13.22 -22.65
N HIS A 4 -5.63 -13.32 -22.30
CA HIS A 4 -5.19 -14.25 -21.27
C HIS A 4 -5.77 -13.81 -19.93
N SER A 5 -6.72 -14.59 -19.41
CA SER A 5 -7.17 -14.46 -18.03
C SER A 5 -6.06 -14.99 -17.10
N TRP A 6 -5.77 -14.25 -16.03
CA TRP A 6 -4.79 -14.66 -15.02
C TRP A 6 -5.26 -15.90 -14.23
N ALA A 7 -6.56 -16.16 -14.21
CA ALA A 7 -7.19 -17.29 -13.54
C ALA A 7 -7.98 -18.16 -14.51
N THR A 8 -8.01 -19.48 -14.27
CA THR A 8 -8.88 -20.40 -15.00
C THR A 8 -10.36 -20.14 -14.66
N LYS A 9 -11.29 -20.62 -15.50
CA LYS A 9 -12.74 -20.50 -15.21
C LYS A 9 -13.12 -21.12 -13.87
N GLU A 10 -12.45 -22.21 -13.51
CA GLU A 10 -12.66 -22.88 -12.23
C GLU A 10 -12.16 -22.04 -11.05
N GLN A 11 -10.95 -21.47 -11.16
CA GLN A 11 -10.42 -20.56 -10.16
C GLN A 11 -11.33 -19.34 -9.98
N GLN A 12 -11.83 -18.75 -11.07
CA GLN A 12 -12.76 -17.63 -11.01
C GLN A 12 -14.06 -17.99 -10.30
N ALA A 13 -14.67 -19.14 -10.62
CA ALA A 13 -15.90 -19.59 -9.97
C ALA A 13 -15.70 -19.77 -8.46
N TRP A 14 -14.58 -20.37 -8.05
CA TRP A 14 -14.26 -20.53 -6.64
C TRP A 14 -13.98 -19.22 -5.92
N LEU A 15 -13.27 -18.28 -6.56
CA LEU A 15 -13.00 -16.95 -5.99
C LEU A 15 -14.31 -16.21 -5.72
N ILE A 16 -15.26 -16.28 -6.66
CA ILE A 16 -16.59 -15.68 -6.51
C ILE A 16 -17.34 -16.33 -5.35
N GLU A 17 -17.37 -17.66 -5.27
CA GLU A 17 -18.05 -18.39 -4.20
C GLU A 17 -17.42 -18.08 -2.82
N TYR A 18 -16.09 -18.09 -2.74
CA TYR A 18 -15.35 -17.81 -1.51
C TYR A 18 -15.55 -16.36 -1.06
N GLN A 19 -15.53 -15.41 -2.00
CA GLN A 19 -15.82 -14.01 -1.74
C GLN A 19 -17.23 -13.84 -1.18
N GLN A 20 -18.23 -14.45 -1.80
CA GLN A 20 -19.61 -14.37 -1.33
C GLN A 20 -19.78 -14.91 0.09
N LYS A 21 -19.13 -16.04 0.38
CA LYS A 21 -19.28 -16.74 1.66
C LYS A 21 -18.51 -16.11 2.81
N TYR A 22 -17.29 -15.62 2.56
CA TYR A 22 -16.38 -15.20 3.63
C TYR A 22 -15.99 -13.72 3.59
N TYR A 23 -15.97 -13.10 2.40
CA TYR A 23 -15.56 -11.69 2.28
C TYR A 23 -16.73 -10.72 2.51
N LEU A 24 -17.88 -10.96 1.85
CA LEU A 24 -19.03 -10.05 1.95
C LEU A 24 -19.52 -9.82 3.40
N PRO A 25 -19.59 -10.84 4.28
CA PRO A 25 -19.99 -10.64 5.67
C PRO A 25 -19.05 -9.74 6.48
N LEU A 26 -17.79 -9.57 6.05
CA LEU A 26 -16.79 -8.76 6.74
C LEU A 26 -16.78 -7.29 6.28
N MET A 27 -17.44 -6.98 5.15
CA MET A 27 -17.48 -5.61 4.61
C MET A 27 -18.05 -4.56 5.57
N PRO A 28 -19.13 -4.82 6.34
CA PRO A 28 -19.69 -3.81 7.25
C PRO A 28 -18.69 -3.34 8.31
N ASN A 29 -17.84 -4.26 8.80
CA ASN A 29 -16.89 -3.98 9.87
C ASN A 29 -15.49 -3.62 9.37
N ARG A 30 -15.24 -3.71 8.05
CA ARG A 30 -13.95 -3.45 7.38
C ARG A 30 -12.73 -4.15 8.02
N ASN A 31 -12.95 -5.23 8.77
CA ASN A 31 -11.89 -6.01 9.41
C ASN A 31 -11.63 -7.29 8.62
N TYR A 32 -10.62 -7.25 7.75
CA TYR A 32 -10.25 -8.36 6.87
C TYR A 32 -9.11 -9.22 7.44
N THR A 33 -8.67 -8.96 8.67
CA THR A 33 -7.52 -9.67 9.28
C THR A 33 -7.76 -11.18 9.35
N SER A 34 -9.00 -11.59 9.62
CA SER A 34 -9.41 -12.99 9.66
C SER A 34 -9.72 -13.61 8.30
N PHE A 35 -9.74 -12.82 7.22
CA PHE A 35 -10.07 -13.30 5.88
C PHE A 35 -8.86 -13.85 5.14
N TRP A 36 -7.76 -13.09 5.13
CA TRP A 36 -6.64 -13.36 4.22
C TRP A 36 -5.92 -14.67 4.52
N ASN A 37 -5.64 -14.98 5.79
CA ASN A 37 -4.91 -16.21 6.13
C ASN A 37 -5.70 -17.46 5.73
N PRO A 38 -6.97 -17.64 6.13
CA PRO A 38 -7.77 -18.79 5.67
C PRO A 38 -7.99 -18.82 4.16
N PHE A 39 -8.09 -17.66 3.52
CA PHE A 39 -8.20 -17.57 2.06
C PHE A 39 -6.97 -18.17 1.37
N PHE A 40 -5.76 -17.74 1.75
CA PHE A 40 -4.53 -18.24 1.15
C PHE A 40 -4.32 -19.72 1.44
N GLU A 41 -4.63 -20.19 2.64
CA GLU A 41 -4.59 -21.61 2.97
C GLU A 41 -5.53 -22.44 2.09
N ALA A 42 -6.79 -22.02 1.96
CA ALA A 42 -7.77 -22.73 1.13
C ALA A 42 -7.44 -22.66 -0.37
N PHE A 43 -6.94 -21.52 -0.85
CA PHE A 43 -6.55 -21.32 -2.24
C PHE A 43 -5.34 -22.18 -2.60
N THR A 44 -4.28 -22.17 -1.78
CA THR A 44 -3.06 -22.95 -2.02
C THR A 44 -3.25 -24.45 -1.82
N ALA A 45 -4.19 -24.86 -0.97
CA ALA A 45 -4.58 -26.26 -0.86
C ALA A 45 -5.28 -26.78 -2.13
N LYS A 46 -6.07 -25.93 -2.80
CA LYS A 46 -6.81 -26.29 -4.00
C LYS A 46 -5.99 -26.15 -5.29
N TRP A 47 -5.11 -25.15 -5.35
CA TRP A 47 -4.16 -24.93 -6.45
C TRP A 47 -2.75 -24.77 -5.87
N PRO A 48 -2.02 -25.87 -5.65
CA PRO A 48 -0.65 -25.78 -5.19
C PRO A 48 0.19 -25.07 -6.26
N GLU A 49 1.02 -24.11 -5.83
CA GLU A 49 1.86 -23.29 -6.72
C GLU A 49 2.71 -24.11 -7.71
N ARG A 50 2.98 -25.36 -7.35
CA ARG A 50 3.64 -26.36 -8.17
C ARG A 50 3.02 -26.53 -9.55
N GLU A 51 1.69 -26.55 -9.68
CA GLU A 51 1.03 -26.73 -10.99
C GLU A 51 1.36 -25.58 -11.95
N TRP A 52 1.58 -24.37 -11.41
CA TRP A 52 1.93 -23.20 -12.18
C TRP A 52 3.44 -23.08 -12.44
N LEU A 53 4.27 -23.41 -11.43
CA LEU A 53 5.72 -23.33 -11.54
C LEU A 53 6.32 -24.46 -12.40
N LEU A 54 5.71 -25.65 -12.37
CA LEU A 54 6.22 -26.86 -13.04
C LEU A 54 5.12 -27.56 -13.84
N PRO A 55 4.56 -26.92 -14.87
CA PRO A 55 3.49 -27.51 -15.67
C PRO A 55 3.97 -28.81 -16.33
N GLY A 56 3.27 -29.92 -16.06
CA GLY A 56 3.52 -31.22 -16.68
C GLY A 56 4.60 -32.08 -16.03
N ILE A 57 5.18 -31.69 -14.89
CA ILE A 57 6.17 -32.51 -14.17
C ILE A 57 5.48 -33.34 -13.07
N PRO A 58 5.48 -34.69 -13.18
CA PRO A 58 4.83 -35.56 -12.21
C PRO A 58 5.43 -35.48 -10.81
N GLU A 59 4.59 -35.78 -9.82
CA GLU A 59 4.92 -36.18 -8.43
C GLU A 59 6.39 -36.43 -8.11
N ALA A 60 6.73 -37.62 -8.57
CA ALA A 60 7.92 -38.37 -8.27
C ALA A 60 9.17 -37.90 -9.02
N LYS A 61 9.06 -36.87 -9.87
CA LYS A 61 10.18 -36.39 -10.71
C LYS A 61 10.64 -34.99 -10.35
N VAL A 62 10.14 -34.40 -9.27
CA VAL A 62 10.59 -33.09 -8.81
C VAL A 62 12.02 -33.21 -8.28
N THR A 63 12.93 -32.43 -8.84
CA THR A 63 14.33 -32.35 -8.39
C THR A 63 14.43 -31.57 -7.07
N PRO A 64 15.45 -31.81 -6.23
CA PRO A 64 15.66 -31.04 -4.99
C PRO A 64 15.70 -29.52 -5.23
N GLU A 65 16.27 -29.08 -6.36
CA GLU A 65 16.35 -27.67 -6.74
C GLU A 65 14.96 -27.08 -7.03
N GLN A 66 14.11 -27.81 -7.75
CA GLN A 66 12.71 -27.42 -8.02
C GLN A 66 11.87 -27.40 -6.74
N GLN A 67 12.10 -28.34 -5.82
CA GLN A 67 11.45 -28.33 -4.51
C GLN A 67 11.85 -27.09 -3.69
N GLY A 68 13.11 -26.67 -3.79
CA GLY A 68 13.59 -25.42 -3.21
C GLY A 68 12.87 -24.19 -3.77
N GLN A 69 12.65 -24.14 -5.09
CA GLN A 69 11.90 -23.05 -5.74
C GLN A 69 10.43 -23.01 -5.29
N ILE A 70 9.75 -24.16 -5.20
CA ILE A 70 8.38 -24.24 -4.69
C ILE A 70 8.31 -23.78 -3.22
N THR A 71 9.26 -24.22 -2.40
CA THR A 71 9.28 -23.86 -0.96
C THR A 71 9.56 -22.36 -0.77
N ALA A 72 10.42 -21.78 -1.61
CA ALA A 72 10.68 -20.34 -1.60
C ALA A 72 9.44 -19.54 -2.05
N ALA A 73 8.78 -19.94 -3.13
CA ALA A 73 7.57 -19.28 -3.62
C ALA A 73 6.43 -19.33 -2.59
N ILE A 74 6.21 -20.49 -1.95
CA ILE A 74 5.21 -20.63 -0.87
C ILE A 74 5.57 -19.74 0.32
N LYS A 75 6.86 -19.64 0.66
CA LYS A 75 7.33 -18.77 1.74
C LYS A 75 7.10 -17.30 1.40
N ASP A 76 7.39 -16.87 0.17
CA ASP A 76 7.17 -15.50 -0.29
C ASP A 76 5.67 -15.15 -0.36
N CYS A 77 4.81 -16.10 -0.72
CA CYS A 77 3.35 -15.93 -0.70
C CYS A 77 2.77 -15.87 0.73
N LYS A 78 3.30 -16.68 1.67
CA LYS A 78 2.85 -16.70 3.07
C LYS A 78 3.40 -15.56 3.91
N ASN A 79 4.57 -15.05 3.53
CA ASN A 79 5.15 -13.84 4.08
C ASN A 79 5.07 -12.75 3.02
N PRO A 80 3.92 -12.08 2.87
CA PRO A 80 3.91 -10.72 2.34
C PRO A 80 4.55 -9.83 3.42
N VAL A 81 5.81 -10.10 3.78
CA VAL A 81 6.63 -9.22 4.59
C VAL A 81 6.63 -7.94 3.81
N VAL A 82 5.84 -6.98 4.30
CA VAL A 82 6.32 -5.63 4.62
C VAL A 82 7.37 -5.16 3.61
N ALA A 83 7.05 -5.24 2.32
CA ALA A 83 7.82 -4.63 1.24
C ALA A 83 7.52 -3.12 1.21
N GLY A 84 7.39 -2.54 2.41
CA GLY A 84 7.11 -1.15 2.70
C GLY A 84 8.33 -0.40 3.24
N SER A 85 9.51 -1.02 3.32
CA SER A 85 10.75 -0.30 3.66
C SER A 85 11.55 0.13 2.41
N SER A 86 11.32 -0.47 1.25
CA SER A 86 11.79 0.09 -0.02
C SER A 86 10.84 1.20 -0.44
N LYS A 87 11.10 2.42 0.03
CA LYS A 87 10.51 3.70 -0.39
C LYS A 87 9.62 3.53 -1.61
N LEU A 88 8.35 3.19 -1.38
CA LEU A 88 7.36 3.29 -2.44
C LEU A 88 7.47 4.74 -2.94
N PRO A 89 7.48 4.98 -4.25
CA PRO A 89 7.44 6.36 -4.73
C PRO A 89 6.26 7.06 -4.06
N ASP A 90 6.47 8.24 -3.48
CA ASP A 90 5.48 9.06 -2.73
C ASP A 90 4.07 9.04 -3.33
N LEU A 91 4.00 8.86 -4.65
CA LEU A 91 2.80 8.69 -5.47
C LEU A 91 1.78 7.62 -5.04
N LEU A 92 2.15 6.62 -4.24
CA LEU A 92 1.25 5.56 -3.77
C LEU A 92 1.23 5.40 -2.25
N VAL A 93 1.79 6.36 -1.50
CA VAL A 93 1.51 6.41 -0.07
C VAL A 93 0.02 6.72 0.04
N VAL A 94 -0.78 5.67 0.26
CA VAL A 94 -2.08 5.82 0.91
C VAL A 94 -1.72 6.54 2.19
N GLU A 95 -1.94 7.85 2.22
CA GLU A 95 -1.75 8.64 3.43
C GLU A 95 -2.56 7.93 4.50
N GLN A 96 -1.86 7.27 5.42
CA GLN A 96 -2.53 6.52 6.48
C GLN A 96 -3.37 7.54 7.23
N GLU A 97 -4.68 7.36 7.17
CA GLU A 97 -5.64 8.24 7.81
C GLU A 97 -5.21 8.45 9.28
N GLY A 98 -4.91 9.70 9.61
CA GLY A 98 -5.13 10.23 10.96
C GLY A 98 -4.24 9.71 12.09
N TRP A 99 -2.98 9.32 11.88
CA TRP A 99 -2.09 9.12 13.03
C TRP A 99 -1.81 10.47 13.70
N HIS A 100 -2.54 10.77 14.77
CA HIS A 100 -2.23 11.89 15.66
C HIS A 100 -0.85 11.63 16.26
N LEU A 101 0.08 12.57 16.04
CA LEU A 101 1.37 12.52 16.74
C LEU A 101 1.09 12.61 18.24
N SER A 102 1.56 11.62 18.98
CA SER A 102 1.58 11.65 20.43
C SER A 102 2.45 12.81 20.93
N SER A 103 2.21 13.27 22.16
CA SER A 103 3.05 14.30 22.79
C SER A 103 4.52 13.91 22.81
N LEU A 104 4.82 12.60 22.88
CA LEU A 104 6.19 12.08 22.83
C LEU A 104 6.83 12.25 21.45
N GLU A 105 6.08 12.04 20.37
CA GLU A 105 6.56 12.25 19.00
C GLU A 105 6.72 13.73 18.68
N VAL A 106 5.80 14.59 19.15
CA VAL A 106 5.94 16.05 19.05
C VAL A 106 7.17 16.52 19.83
N PHE A 107 7.35 16.02 21.06
CA PHE A 107 8.53 16.30 21.88
C PHE A 107 9.82 15.87 21.17
N SER A 108 9.87 14.64 20.64
CA SER A 108 11.01 14.16 19.88
C SER A 108 11.30 15.09 18.70
N ASN A 109 10.30 15.41 17.87
CA ASN A 109 10.51 16.31 16.73
C ASN A 109 11.06 17.69 17.11
N LEU A 110 10.58 18.29 18.20
CA LEU A 110 11.02 19.62 18.63
C LEU A 110 12.39 19.60 19.34
N TYR A 111 12.66 18.56 20.14
CA TYR A 111 13.77 18.57 21.09
C TYR A 111 14.78 17.44 20.89
N TYR A 112 14.67 16.63 19.83
CA TYR A 112 15.55 15.49 19.59
C TYR A 112 17.03 15.88 19.71
N LYS A 113 17.46 16.89 18.94
CA LYS A 113 18.86 17.33 18.91
C LYS A 113 19.40 17.82 20.25
N SER A 114 18.55 18.36 21.12
CA SER A 114 18.96 19.05 22.34
C SER A 114 18.81 18.19 23.60
N HIS A 115 17.84 17.28 23.63
CA HIS A 115 17.50 16.51 24.85
C HIS A 115 17.54 14.99 24.65
N VAL A 116 17.44 14.49 23.41
CA VAL A 116 17.42 13.04 23.14
C VAL A 116 18.75 12.57 22.56
N LYS A 117 19.33 13.32 21.62
CA LYS A 117 20.51 12.92 20.84
C LYS A 117 21.70 12.54 21.75
N HIS A 118 22.00 13.36 22.74
CA HIS A 118 23.10 13.11 23.68
C HIS A 118 22.89 11.90 24.59
N LEU A 119 21.65 11.43 24.76
CA LEU A 119 21.34 10.22 25.53
C LEU A 119 21.49 8.94 24.68
N VAL A 120 21.56 9.10 23.36
CA VAL A 120 21.53 8.01 22.37
C VAL A 120 22.89 7.88 21.66
N GLU A 121 23.71 8.95 21.66
CA GLU A 121 25.06 8.99 21.08
C GLU A 121 26.00 7.99 21.78
N THR A 122 25.89 6.72 21.41
CA THR A 122 26.96 5.74 21.37
C THR A 122 27.78 5.98 20.10
N GLU A 123 29.09 5.72 20.09
CA GLU A 123 29.96 5.94 18.90
C GLU A 123 29.53 5.15 17.65
N ASP A 124 28.60 4.21 17.78
CA ASP A 124 28.06 3.40 16.68
C ASP A 124 26.93 4.10 15.90
N GLU A 125 27.05 4.14 14.56
CA GLU A 125 26.09 4.74 13.63
C GLU A 125 24.69 4.09 13.61
N LYS A 126 24.48 2.99 14.34
CA LYS A 126 23.22 2.22 14.30
C LYS A 126 22.65 1.97 15.69
N THR A 127 22.21 3.04 16.34
CA THR A 127 21.46 2.89 17.58
C THR A 127 20.10 2.24 17.31
N PRO A 128 19.75 1.15 18.01
CA PRO A 128 18.43 0.54 17.88
C PRO A 128 17.28 1.51 18.20
N VAL A 129 16.16 1.37 17.50
CA VAL A 129 14.99 2.27 17.64
C VAL A 129 14.40 2.24 19.05
N ASP A 130 14.43 1.10 19.73
CA ASP A 130 13.94 0.95 21.10
C ASP A 130 14.77 1.75 22.11
N VAL A 131 16.08 1.88 21.86
CA VAL A 131 16.98 2.71 22.68
C VAL A 131 16.63 4.19 22.52
N ILE A 132 16.41 4.65 21.29
CA ILE A 132 15.95 6.02 21.00
C ILE A 132 14.61 6.30 21.68
N GLN A 133 13.67 5.36 21.60
CA GLN A 133 12.34 5.52 22.18
C GLN A 133 12.42 5.63 23.72
N LYS A 134 13.21 4.76 24.37
CA LYS A 134 13.45 4.82 25.83
C LYS A 134 14.08 6.16 26.23
N ALA A 135 15.13 6.59 25.54
CA ALA A 135 15.77 7.88 25.81
C ALA A 135 14.81 9.06 25.66
N THR A 136 13.94 9.02 24.63
CA THR A 136 12.90 10.03 24.41
C THR A 136 11.90 10.07 25.56
N ILE A 137 11.44 8.91 26.05
CA ILE A 137 10.52 8.81 27.20
C ILE A 137 11.16 9.41 28.45
N THR A 138 12.39 9.03 28.75
CA THR A 138 13.12 9.53 29.92
C THR A 138 13.35 11.05 29.84
N ALA A 139 13.77 11.56 28.68
CA ALA A 139 13.96 12.98 28.45
C ALA A 139 12.64 13.76 28.58
N TRP A 140 11.53 13.19 28.10
CA TRP A 140 10.21 13.79 28.22
C TRP A 140 9.74 13.86 29.66
N GLN A 141 9.83 12.77 30.42
CA GLN A 141 9.47 12.74 31.85
C GLN A 141 10.31 13.73 32.66
N SER A 142 11.62 13.80 32.38
CA SER A 142 12.52 14.77 33.00
C SER A 142 12.14 16.21 32.66
N MET A 143 11.72 16.48 31.41
CA MET A 143 11.25 17.81 31.01
C MET A 143 9.95 18.20 31.71
N GLN A 144 9.00 17.27 31.84
CA GLN A 144 7.75 17.52 32.57
C GLN A 144 8.00 17.86 34.05
N ALA A 145 8.95 17.19 34.70
CA ALA A 145 9.29 17.44 36.09
C ALA A 145 10.06 18.76 36.29
N ASN A 146 11.03 19.06 35.41
CA ASN A 146 11.99 20.15 35.63
C ASN A 146 11.61 21.45 34.92
N LYS A 147 10.84 21.38 33.84
CA LYS A 147 10.53 22.50 32.92
C LYS A 147 9.08 22.41 32.41
N PRO A 148 8.09 22.56 33.31
CA PRO A 148 6.68 22.42 32.96
C PRO A 148 6.24 23.38 31.84
N GLU A 149 6.87 24.55 31.72
CA GLU A 149 6.61 25.52 30.65
C GLU A 149 6.94 24.97 29.25
N LYS A 150 8.02 24.19 29.14
CA LYS A 150 8.39 23.53 27.87
C LYS A 150 7.48 22.36 27.58
N ALA A 151 7.07 21.62 28.61
CA ALA A 151 6.09 20.56 28.47
C ALA A 151 4.73 21.10 28.00
N GLN A 152 4.30 22.26 28.52
CA GLN A 152 3.10 22.94 28.05
C GLN A 152 3.21 23.35 26.58
N THR A 153 4.36 23.87 26.15
CA THR A 153 4.61 24.21 24.74
C THR A 153 4.44 22.98 23.82
N VAL A 154 4.92 21.81 24.24
CA VAL A 154 4.73 20.56 23.48
C VAL A 154 3.25 20.18 23.39
N MET A 155 2.50 20.33 24.48
CA MET A 155 1.07 20.02 24.51
C MET A 155 0.26 20.98 23.63
N GLU A 156 0.59 22.27 23.64
CA GLU A 156 -0.02 23.28 22.77
C GLU A 156 0.28 23.01 21.29
N GLU A 157 1.52 22.66 20.95
CA GLU A 157 1.88 22.27 19.58
C GLU A 157 1.16 20.98 19.15
N CYS A 158 1.01 20.01 20.06
CA CYS A 158 0.24 18.79 19.81
C CYS A 158 -1.23 19.11 19.50
N LYS A 159 -1.84 20.02 20.28
CA LYS A 159 -3.20 20.49 20.06
C LYS A 159 -3.31 21.23 18.72
N ARG A 160 -2.41 22.16 18.44
CA ARG A 160 -2.38 22.94 17.19
C ARG A 160 -2.31 22.03 15.96
N ARG A 161 -1.41 21.02 15.97
CA ARG A 161 -1.30 20.06 14.86
C ARG A 161 -2.53 19.17 14.72
N LYS A 162 -3.19 18.84 15.83
CA LYS A 162 -4.45 18.11 15.80
C LYS A 162 -5.55 18.94 15.12
N GLU A 163 -5.70 20.19 15.51
CA GLU A 163 -6.70 21.11 14.94
C GLU A 163 -6.41 21.41 13.46
N GLU A 164 -5.15 21.64 13.09
CA GLU A 164 -4.73 21.85 11.69
C GLU A 164 -5.07 20.64 10.83
N ARG A 165 -4.79 19.42 11.31
CA ARG A 165 -5.15 18.19 10.59
C ARG A 165 -6.65 17.92 10.55
N GLU A 166 -7.38 18.21 11.61
CA GLU A 166 -8.84 18.06 11.64
C GLU A 166 -9.48 19.00 10.61
N LYS A 167 -8.95 20.22 10.49
CA LYS A 167 -9.35 21.15 9.44
C LYS A 167 -8.97 20.66 8.05
N GLU A 168 -7.76 20.15 7.84
CA GLU A 168 -7.35 19.54 6.57
C GLU A 168 -8.23 18.33 6.21
N LEU A 169 -8.64 17.54 7.20
CA LEU A 169 -9.54 16.40 7.00
C LEU A 169 -10.95 16.88 6.62
N GLU A 170 -11.48 17.89 7.30
CA GLU A 170 -12.78 18.50 6.98
C GLU A 170 -12.78 19.08 5.55
N GLU A 171 -11.70 19.76 5.16
CA GLU A 171 -11.49 20.27 3.80
C GLU A 171 -11.38 19.13 2.76
N ARG A 172 -10.83 17.97 3.15
CA ARG A 172 -10.73 16.78 2.29
C ARG A 172 -12.04 16.01 2.18
N GLU A 173 -12.83 15.94 3.24
CA GLU A 173 -14.14 15.28 3.26
C GLU A 173 -15.18 16.07 2.46
N ASN A 174 -15.02 17.40 2.40
CA ASN A 174 -15.90 18.29 1.64
C ASN A 174 -15.14 19.01 0.51
N PRO A 175 -14.59 18.27 -0.47
CA PRO A 175 -13.82 18.88 -1.53
C PRO A 175 -14.74 19.71 -2.43
N THR A 176 -14.26 20.88 -2.84
CA THR A 176 -14.92 21.71 -3.84
C THR A 176 -14.98 20.99 -5.19
N VAL A 177 -15.96 21.35 -6.03
CA VAL A 177 -16.12 20.81 -7.39
C VAL A 177 -14.82 20.92 -8.20
N ASP A 178 -14.10 22.04 -8.06
CA ASP A 178 -12.82 22.27 -8.73
C ASP A 178 -11.71 21.32 -8.24
N GLN A 179 -11.65 21.05 -6.92
CA GLN A 179 -10.69 20.11 -6.35
C GLN A 179 -10.98 18.67 -6.81
N ILE A 180 -12.25 18.27 -6.84
CA ILE A 180 -12.68 16.96 -7.37
C ILE A 180 -12.25 16.85 -8.83
N THR A 181 -12.56 17.87 -9.64
CA THR A 181 -12.25 17.92 -11.07
C THR A 181 -10.74 17.86 -11.33
N ALA A 182 -9.95 18.63 -10.58
CA ALA A 182 -8.49 18.61 -10.67
C ALA A 182 -7.92 17.23 -10.28
N THR A 183 -8.50 16.58 -9.25
CA THR A 183 -8.09 15.24 -8.82
C THR A 183 -8.40 14.19 -9.87
N ILE A 184 -9.62 14.19 -10.42
CA ILE A 184 -10.03 13.31 -11.53
C ILE A 184 -9.08 13.49 -12.73
N ARG A 185 -8.73 14.73 -13.09
CA ARG A 185 -7.81 15.01 -14.21
C ARG A 185 -6.39 14.53 -13.95
N ARG A 186 -5.92 14.57 -12.70
CA ARG A 186 -4.56 14.09 -12.33
C ARG A 186 -4.49 12.57 -12.18
N ALA A 187 -5.56 11.92 -11.74
CA ALA A 187 -5.58 10.50 -11.39
C ALA A 187 -5.03 9.56 -12.49
N PRO A 188 -5.37 9.72 -13.78
CA PRO A 188 -4.80 8.88 -14.84
C PRO A 188 -3.27 8.92 -14.87
N THR A 189 -2.67 10.11 -14.74
CA THR A 189 -1.20 10.26 -14.79
C THR A 189 -0.54 9.58 -13.59
N LEU A 190 -1.10 9.74 -12.40
CA LEU A 190 -0.59 9.11 -11.18
C LEU A 190 -0.63 7.58 -11.30
N LEU A 191 -1.78 7.05 -11.77
CA LEU A 191 -1.98 5.61 -11.93
C LEU A 191 -1.13 5.02 -13.06
N ILE A 192 -0.98 5.73 -14.18
CA ILE A 192 -0.08 5.32 -15.28
C ILE A 192 1.36 5.21 -14.76
N ASN A 193 1.85 6.23 -14.05
CA ASN A 193 3.20 6.25 -13.50
C ASN A 193 3.44 5.12 -12.49
N ALA A 194 2.45 4.82 -11.66
CA ALA A 194 2.47 3.70 -10.73
C ALA A 194 2.52 2.35 -11.48
N LEU A 195 1.59 2.13 -12.40
CA LEU A 195 1.47 0.86 -13.12
C LEU A 195 2.64 0.59 -14.05
N GLN A 196 3.25 1.62 -14.64
CA GLN A 196 4.47 1.48 -15.43
C GLN A 196 5.63 0.89 -14.62
N LYS A 197 5.74 1.23 -13.33
CA LYS A 197 6.77 0.65 -12.45
C LYS A 197 6.51 -0.82 -12.20
N VAL A 198 5.26 -1.19 -11.91
CA VAL A 198 4.86 -2.59 -11.73
C VAL A 198 5.09 -3.37 -13.03
N GLN A 199 4.64 -2.85 -14.15
CA GLN A 199 4.81 -3.44 -15.48
C GLN A 199 6.27 -3.75 -15.80
N LYS A 200 7.21 -2.85 -15.48
CA LYS A 200 8.65 -3.09 -15.71
C LYS A 200 9.18 -4.28 -14.91
N GLY A 201 8.67 -4.50 -13.70
CA GLY A 201 9.08 -5.63 -12.84
C GLY A 201 8.38 -6.94 -13.17
N THR A 202 7.11 -6.90 -13.57
CA THR A 202 6.26 -8.11 -13.68
C THR A 202 5.89 -8.51 -15.11
N ARG A 203 6.15 -7.63 -16.09
CA ARG A 203 5.68 -7.73 -17.48
C ARG A 203 4.15 -7.77 -17.64
N TRP A 204 3.42 -7.37 -16.60
CA TRP A 204 1.96 -7.31 -16.67
C TRP A 204 1.49 -6.18 -17.58
N SER A 205 0.34 -6.38 -18.22
CA SER A 205 -0.36 -5.34 -18.97
C SER A 205 -1.59 -4.90 -18.20
N PHE A 206 -1.86 -3.60 -18.19
CA PHE A 206 -2.96 -3.02 -17.43
C PHE A 206 -3.88 -2.24 -18.35
N THR A 207 -5.18 -2.43 -18.18
CA THR A 207 -6.21 -1.58 -18.79
C THR A 207 -6.96 -0.91 -17.66
N LEU A 208 -6.99 0.41 -17.67
CA LEU A 208 -7.73 1.21 -16.70
C LEU A 208 -8.96 1.80 -17.38
N LEU A 209 -10.11 1.56 -16.78
CA LEU A 209 -11.38 2.14 -17.17
C LEU A 209 -11.84 3.03 -16.01
N PHE A 210 -11.94 4.32 -16.28
CA PHE A 210 -12.50 5.27 -15.34
C PHE A 210 -13.94 5.59 -15.74
N GLY A 211 -14.81 5.69 -14.75
CA GLY A 211 -16.20 6.07 -14.93
C GLY A 211 -16.62 6.89 -13.72
N GLY A 212 -17.33 7.98 -13.98
CA GLY A 212 -17.80 8.89 -12.94
C GLY A 212 -18.84 9.86 -13.49
N PRO A 213 -19.56 10.56 -12.61
CA PRO A 213 -20.43 11.65 -13.02
C PRO A 213 -19.59 12.74 -13.66
N ASP A 214 -19.98 13.16 -14.86
CA ASP A 214 -19.39 14.34 -15.47
C ASP A 214 -20.00 15.58 -14.82
N LEU A 215 -19.14 16.34 -14.15
CA LEU A 215 -19.53 17.51 -13.37
C LEU A 215 -19.98 18.66 -14.28
N ASP A 216 -19.50 18.70 -15.53
CA ASP A 216 -19.84 19.74 -16.50
C ASP A 216 -21.23 19.51 -17.13
N SER A 217 -21.72 18.25 -17.16
CA SER A 217 -23.02 17.87 -17.73
C SER A 217 -24.11 17.62 -16.68
N GLY A 218 -23.96 18.17 -15.48
CA GLY A 218 -24.96 18.02 -14.42
C GLY A 218 -25.04 16.60 -13.84
N GLY A 219 -23.92 15.86 -13.85
CA GLY A 219 -23.82 14.53 -13.24
C GLY A 219 -24.24 13.38 -14.14
N SER A 220 -24.37 13.61 -15.45
CA SER A 220 -24.63 12.52 -16.38
C SER A 220 -23.42 11.57 -16.43
N LEU A 221 -23.70 10.26 -16.45
CA LEU A 221 -22.66 9.23 -16.42
C LEU A 221 -21.98 9.16 -17.78
N HIS A 222 -20.76 9.68 -17.86
CA HIS A 222 -19.91 9.53 -19.02
C HIS A 222 -18.82 8.51 -18.72
N LEU A 223 -18.59 7.58 -19.66
CA LEU A 223 -17.35 6.79 -19.69
C LEU A 223 -16.22 7.72 -20.13
N GLY A 224 -15.76 8.52 -19.18
CA GLY A 224 -14.68 9.46 -19.35
C GLY A 224 -13.35 8.72 -19.27
N TRP A 225 -12.69 8.60 -20.42
CA TRP A 225 -11.29 8.21 -20.59
C TRP A 225 -10.98 6.71 -20.48
N LYS A 226 -10.50 6.16 -21.60
CA LYS A 226 -9.87 4.84 -21.68
C LYS A 226 -8.36 5.03 -21.79
N ALA A 227 -7.63 4.69 -20.74
CA ALA A 227 -6.18 4.59 -20.80
C ALA A 227 -5.79 3.11 -20.90
N SER A 228 -5.23 2.71 -22.04
CA SER A 228 -4.64 1.39 -22.20
C SER A 228 -3.12 1.54 -22.17
N ILE A 229 -2.46 0.84 -21.25
CA ILE A 229 -1.02 0.70 -21.26
C ILE A 229 -0.73 -0.72 -21.74
N SER A 230 -0.43 -0.86 -23.03
CA SER A 230 -0.01 -2.12 -23.62
C SER A 230 1.39 -1.94 -24.20
N VAL A 231 2.38 -2.60 -23.59
CA VAL A 231 3.72 -2.69 -24.18
C VAL A 231 3.76 -4.00 -24.96
N LYS A 232 3.65 -3.88 -26.27
CA LYS A 232 3.82 -5.00 -27.19
C LYS A 232 5.31 -5.30 -27.29
N GLN A 233 5.74 -6.48 -26.86
CA GLN A 233 7.13 -6.90 -27.05
C GLN A 233 7.38 -7.04 -28.55
N MET A 234 8.12 -6.10 -29.15
CA MET A 234 8.57 -6.22 -30.54
C MET A 234 9.74 -7.19 -30.62
N SER A 235 9.44 -8.47 -30.82
CA SER A 235 10.36 -9.34 -31.55
C SER A 235 10.09 -9.18 -33.05
N GLY A 236 10.66 -8.13 -33.64
CA GLY A 236 10.74 -7.92 -35.10
C GLY A 236 9.47 -7.43 -35.82
N GLY A 237 9.52 -6.21 -36.37
CA GLY A 237 8.58 -5.71 -37.38
C GLY A 237 7.73 -4.51 -36.94
N THR A 238 8.10 -3.35 -37.47
CA THR A 238 7.40 -2.07 -37.71
C THR A 238 6.25 -1.64 -36.80
N LEU A 239 6.33 -0.37 -36.39
CA LEU A 239 5.56 0.32 -35.37
C LEU A 239 4.43 1.15 -36.02
N GLU A 240 3.18 0.87 -35.67
CA GLU A 240 2.06 1.81 -35.86
C GLU A 240 1.50 2.18 -34.49
N ILE A 241 1.45 3.48 -34.21
CA ILE A 241 0.70 4.08 -33.11
C ILE A 241 -0.52 4.72 -33.77
N ALA A 242 -1.72 4.21 -33.47
CA ALA A 242 -2.96 4.92 -33.77
C ALA A 242 -3.28 5.85 -32.59
N MET A 243 -3.40 7.15 -32.87
CA MET A 243 -4.06 8.14 -32.02
C MET A 243 -5.57 8.06 -32.21
#